data_AF-A0A973CS23-F1
#
_entry.id   AF-A0A973CS23-F1
#
_cell.length_a   1.000
_cell.length_b   1.000
_cell.length_c   1.000
_cell.angle_alpha   90.00
_cell.angle_beta   90.00
_cell.angle_gamma   90.00
#
_symmetry.space_group_name_H-M   'P 1'
#
loop_
_entity.id
_entity.type
_entity.pdbx_description
1 polymer ?
#
loop_
_entity_poly.entity_id
_entity_poly.type
_entity_poly.pdbx_seq_one_letter_code
_entity_poly.pdbx_strand_id
1 'polypeptide(L)'
;MKRFVWKIVKIPLRIAFLSIAIACVQAMVSLPFTKDSQSFGFFITAFGFVAISLLGMRIFKILDLVLPLYVICHELTHLIIAKMFKKETGELMIGLKSGYVEVKDANLLIVLGPYLVPFYTLVWIIISPLVNLVVQNESFSEMFLLGIGGTYAFHMIFTADKICEAQPDFDFDGRVFSILMILAANLLTIYFCMALFLGEITHCIPQLFSAFKSQWGLCMMVYELFA
;
A
#
# COMPACT_ATOMS: atom_id res chain seq x y z
N MET A 1 -25.89 13.12 -17.14
CA MET A 1 -26.11 13.32 -15.69
C MET A 1 -25.16 12.51 -14.82
N LYS A 2 -25.15 11.16 -14.85
CA LYS A 2 -24.26 10.32 -14.00
C LYS A 2 -22.76 10.66 -14.08
N ARG A 3 -22.21 10.87 -15.29
CA ARG A 3 -20.79 11.27 -15.48
C ARG A 3 -20.45 12.66 -14.93
N PHE A 4 -21.40 13.59 -14.89
CA PHE A 4 -21.18 14.95 -14.37
C PHE A 4 -21.22 14.96 -12.84
N VAL A 5 -22.22 14.30 -12.24
CA VAL A 5 -22.32 14.10 -10.79
C VAL A 5 -21.07 13.41 -10.26
N TRP A 6 -20.57 12.39 -10.96
CA TRP A 6 -19.35 11.69 -10.56
C TRP A 6 -18.08 12.56 -10.59
N LYS A 7 -17.99 13.55 -11.49
CA LYS A 7 -16.88 14.53 -11.48
C LYS A 7 -16.93 15.42 -10.24
N ILE A 8 -18.12 15.84 -9.82
CA ILE A 8 -18.31 16.67 -8.61
C ILE A 8 -17.97 15.85 -7.36
N VAL A 9 -18.44 14.61 -7.26
CA VAL A 9 -18.17 13.72 -6.10
C VAL A 9 -16.67 13.40 -5.95
N LYS A 10 -15.90 13.36 -7.03
CA LYS A 10 -14.46 13.05 -6.96
C LYS A 10 -13.63 14.15 -6.31
N ILE A 11 -14.05 15.41 -6.35
CA ILE A 11 -13.31 16.52 -5.73
C ILE A 11 -13.19 16.35 -4.21
N PRO A 12 -14.29 16.22 -3.43
CA PRO A 12 -14.20 16.01 -1.99
C PRO A 12 -13.50 14.70 -1.63
N LEU A 13 -13.63 13.64 -2.43
CA LEU A 13 -12.90 12.39 -2.19
C LEU A 13 -11.38 12.54 -2.35
N ARG A 14 -10.91 13.31 -3.34
CA ARG A 14 -9.47 13.61 -3.49
C ARG A 14 -8.93 14.35 -2.27
N ILE A 15 -9.68 15.34 -1.79
CA ILE A 15 -9.33 16.09 -0.58
C ILE A 15 -9.28 15.13 0.62
N ALA A 16 -10.29 14.28 0.78
CA ALA A 16 -10.32 13.29 1.86
C ALA A 16 -9.12 12.34 1.82
N PHE A 17 -8.76 11.77 0.66
CA PHE A 17 -7.60 10.89 0.55
C PHE A 17 -6.28 11.62 0.83
N LEU A 18 -6.13 12.86 0.36
CA LEU A 18 -4.96 13.67 0.67
C LEU A 18 -4.87 13.96 2.18
N SER A 19 -5.99 14.32 2.82
CA SER A 19 -6.04 14.55 4.26
C SER A 19 -5.71 13.29 5.07
N ILE A 20 -6.21 12.13 4.65
CA ILE A 20 -5.84 10.84 5.26
C ILE A 20 -4.34 10.59 5.12
N ALA A 21 -3.77 10.81 3.93
CA ALA A 21 -2.33 10.64 3.70
C ALA A 21 -1.49 11.53 4.64
N ILE A 22 -1.84 12.82 4.74
CA ILE A 22 -1.16 13.76 5.65
C ILE A 22 -1.35 13.32 7.12
N ALA A 23 -2.54 12.86 7.50
CA ALA A 23 -2.85 12.45 8.87
C ALA A 23 -2.04 11.21 9.26
N CYS A 24 -1.87 10.26 8.33
CA CYS A 24 -1.01 9.10 8.54
C CYS A 24 0.43 9.52 8.81
N VAL A 25 0.99 10.42 8.00
CA VAL A 25 2.37 10.92 8.19
C VAL A 25 2.52 11.62 9.55
N GLN A 26 1.58 12.49 9.92
CA GLN A 26 1.59 13.15 11.23
C GLN A 26 1.50 12.14 12.38
N ALA A 27 0.59 11.17 12.27
CA ALA A 27 0.41 10.13 13.27
C ALA A 27 1.67 9.27 13.43
N MET A 28 2.30 8.87 12.33
CA MET A 28 3.57 8.12 12.33
C MET A 28 4.69 8.86 13.06
N VAL A 29 4.84 10.17 12.83
CA VAL A 29 5.87 11.00 13.48
C VAL A 29 5.62 11.12 14.99
N SER A 30 4.36 11.05 15.42
CA SER A 30 3.96 11.14 16.83
C SER A 30 3.92 9.80 17.58
N LEU A 31 4.28 8.68 16.94
CA LEU A 31 4.35 7.39 17.63
C LEU A 31 5.50 7.39 18.66
N PRO A 32 5.28 6.86 19.88
CA PRO A 32 6.30 6.81 20.91
C PRO A 32 7.36 5.75 20.57
N PHE A 33 8.53 6.19 20.10
CA PHE A 33 9.68 5.31 19.93
C PHE A 33 10.37 5.09 21.29
N THR A 34 9.99 4.03 22.01
CA THR A 34 10.62 3.68 23.30
C THR A 34 11.99 3.04 23.09
N LYS A 35 12.82 2.97 24.13
CA LYS A 35 14.22 2.50 24.06
C LYS A 35 14.38 0.99 23.85
N ASP A 36 13.30 0.21 24.04
CA ASP A 36 13.20 -1.23 23.76
C ASP A 36 12.82 -1.50 22.28
N SER A 37 13.25 -0.59 21.40
CA SER A 37 12.89 -0.48 19.98
C SER A 37 13.78 -1.31 19.05
N GLN A 38 14.44 -2.37 19.53
CA GLN A 38 15.29 -3.19 18.65
C GLN A 38 14.50 -3.76 17.47
N SER A 39 13.28 -4.27 17.71
CA SER A 39 12.40 -4.79 16.65
C SER A 39 11.93 -3.69 15.68
N PHE A 40 11.64 -2.49 16.19
CA PHE A 40 11.23 -1.36 15.35
C PHE A 40 12.42 -0.78 14.55
N GLY A 41 13.58 -0.64 15.18
CA GLY A 41 14.83 -0.26 14.54
C GLY A 41 15.20 -1.26 13.44
N PHE A 42 15.07 -2.56 13.71
CA PHE A 42 15.29 -3.60 12.71
C PHE A 42 14.28 -3.52 11.56
N PHE A 43 13.00 -3.29 11.83
CA PHE A 43 11.98 -3.07 10.79
C PHE A 43 12.32 -1.85 9.90
N ILE A 44 12.70 -0.73 10.50
CA ILE A 44 13.08 0.49 9.75
C ILE A 44 14.38 0.29 8.97
N THR A 45 15.38 -0.38 9.55
CA THR A 45 16.62 -0.71 8.87
C THR A 45 16.38 -1.69 7.72
N ALA A 46 15.53 -2.70 7.90
CA ALA A 46 15.14 -3.64 6.86
C ALA A 46 14.37 -2.96 5.73
N PHE A 47 13.35 -2.16 6.06
CA PHE A 47 12.59 -1.39 5.09
C PHE A 47 13.49 -0.42 4.32
N GLY A 48 14.32 0.36 5.03
CA GLY A 48 15.24 1.33 4.43
C GLY A 48 16.31 0.68 3.56
N PHE A 49 16.95 -0.38 4.05
CA PHE A 49 17.96 -1.12 3.30
C PHE A 49 17.39 -1.76 2.04
N VAL A 50 16.21 -2.38 2.13
CA VAL A 50 15.58 -3.02 0.97
C VAL A 50 15.01 -1.98 0.00
N ALA A 51 14.42 -0.88 0.48
CA ALA A 51 13.97 0.22 -0.38
C ALA A 51 15.14 0.85 -1.16
N ILE A 52 16.28 1.11 -0.50
CA ILE A 52 17.49 1.63 -1.15
C ILE A 52 18.06 0.61 -2.13
N SER A 53 18.08 -0.68 -1.76
CA SER A 53 18.59 -1.74 -2.62
C SER A 53 17.72 -1.96 -3.86
N LEU A 54 16.39 -1.92 -3.70
CA LEU A 54 15.43 -2.03 -4.82
C LEU A 54 15.45 -0.78 -5.71
N LEU A 55 15.65 0.42 -5.14
CA LEU A 55 15.86 1.63 -5.91
C LEU A 55 17.15 1.53 -6.74
N GLY A 56 18.23 1.01 -6.15
CA GLY A 56 19.45 0.64 -6.87
C GLY A 56 19.18 -0.40 -7.97
N MET A 57 18.43 -1.46 -7.69
CA MET A 57 18.07 -2.47 -8.67
C MET A 57 17.22 -1.94 -9.84
N ARG A 58 16.38 -0.90 -9.64
CA ARG A 58 15.70 -0.20 -10.76
C ARG A 58 16.72 0.49 -11.66
N ILE A 59 17.69 1.19 -11.07
CA ILE A 59 18.75 1.88 -11.82
C ILE A 59 19.57 0.88 -12.65
N PHE A 60 19.81 -0.33 -12.12
CA PHE A 60 20.56 -1.39 -12.79
C PHE A 60 19.72 -2.37 -13.63
N LYS A 61 18.42 -2.12 -13.85
CA LYS A 61 17.47 -3.01 -14.58
C LYS A 61 17.32 -4.43 -14.00
N ILE A 62 17.76 -4.67 -12.77
CA ILE A 62 17.64 -5.97 -12.10
C ILE A 62 16.17 -6.30 -11.80
N LEU A 63 15.29 -5.30 -11.77
CA LEU A 63 13.84 -5.51 -11.64
C LEU A 63 13.22 -6.35 -12.77
N ASP A 64 13.84 -6.41 -13.95
CA ASP A 64 13.38 -7.27 -15.04
C ASP A 64 13.46 -8.76 -14.68
N LEU A 65 14.38 -9.14 -13.78
CA LEU A 65 14.52 -10.53 -13.30
C LEU A 65 13.34 -10.97 -12.42
N VAL A 66 12.79 -10.03 -11.65
CA VAL A 66 11.70 -10.28 -10.69
C VAL A 66 10.35 -9.79 -11.20
N LEU A 67 10.30 -9.19 -12.39
CA LEU A 67 9.08 -8.76 -13.05
C LEU A 67 8.06 -9.90 -13.26
N PRO A 68 8.43 -11.14 -13.62
CA PRO A 68 7.45 -12.22 -13.73
C PRO A 68 6.69 -12.49 -12.42
N LEU A 69 7.40 -12.43 -11.29
CA LEU A 69 6.79 -12.59 -9.96
C LEU A 69 5.79 -11.46 -9.68
N TYR A 70 6.18 -10.21 -10.00
CA TYR A 70 5.27 -9.08 -9.92
C TYR A 70 4.01 -9.31 -10.76
N VAL A 71 4.16 -9.67 -12.04
CA VAL A 71 3.04 -9.87 -12.98
C VAL A 71 2.09 -10.96 -12.47
N ILE A 72 2.62 -12.11 -12.03
CA ILE A 72 1.79 -13.20 -11.48
C ILE A 72 0.94 -12.69 -10.32
N CYS A 73 1.55 -12.05 -9.32
CA CYS A 73 0.83 -11.57 -8.15
C CYS A 73 -0.13 -10.42 -8.48
N HIS A 74 0.21 -9.60 -9.47
CA HIS A 74 -0.63 -8.52 -9.96
C HIS A 74 -1.95 -9.06 -10.50
N GLU A 75 -1.89 -9.97 -11.48
CA GLU A 75 -3.09 -10.56 -12.08
C GLU A 75 -3.89 -11.41 -11.09
N LEU A 76 -3.20 -12.15 -10.21
CA LEU A 76 -3.88 -12.90 -9.15
C LEU A 76 -4.62 -11.99 -8.18
N THR A 77 -4.08 -10.80 -7.88
CA THR A 77 -4.74 -9.85 -6.98
C THR A 77 -6.04 -9.32 -7.61
N HIS A 78 -6.02 -8.96 -8.89
CA HIS A 78 -7.24 -8.61 -9.62
C HIS A 78 -8.27 -9.75 -9.55
N LEU A 79 -7.84 -10.98 -9.85
CA LEU A 79 -8.71 -12.15 -9.86
C LEU A 79 -9.34 -12.40 -8.48
N ILE A 80 -8.54 -12.39 -7.41
CA ILE A 80 -9.01 -12.63 -6.04
C ILE A 80 -10.03 -11.57 -5.64
N ILE A 81 -9.74 -10.29 -5.87
CA ILE A 81 -10.65 -9.21 -5.53
C ILE A 81 -11.93 -9.29 -6.37
N ALA A 82 -11.82 -9.63 -7.67
CA ALA A 82 -12.99 -9.86 -8.51
C ALA A 82 -13.90 -10.95 -7.96
N LYS A 83 -13.33 -12.07 -7.48
CA LYS A 83 -14.08 -13.15 -6.82
C LYS A 83 -14.71 -12.70 -5.51
N MET A 84 -14.02 -11.90 -4.69
CA MET A 84 -14.60 -11.32 -3.47
C MET A 84 -15.82 -10.44 -3.75
N PHE A 85 -15.80 -9.70 -4.87
CA PHE A 85 -16.93 -8.91 -5.35
C PHE A 85 -17.94 -9.71 -6.19
N LYS A 86 -17.81 -11.04 -6.25
CA LYS A 86 -18.68 -11.96 -7.01
C LYS A 86 -18.83 -11.58 -8.48
N LYS A 87 -17.77 -11.03 -9.09
CA LYS A 87 -17.74 -10.70 -10.51
C LYS A 87 -17.47 -11.95 -11.36
N GLU A 88 -18.08 -12.00 -12.53
CA GLU A 88 -17.75 -12.99 -13.55
C GLU A 88 -16.33 -12.71 -14.06
N THR A 89 -15.52 -13.75 -14.17
CA THR A 89 -14.13 -13.67 -14.65
C THR A 89 -13.97 -14.61 -15.84
N GLY A 90 -13.20 -14.18 -16.83
CA GLY A 90 -12.91 -14.94 -18.05
C GLY A 90 -11.48 -15.47 -18.06
N GLU A 91 -10.78 -15.24 -19.17
CA GLU A 91 -9.40 -15.68 -19.35
C GLU A 91 -8.43 -15.02 -18.36
N LEU A 92 -7.47 -15.81 -17.87
CA LEU A 92 -6.31 -15.33 -17.12
C LEU A 92 -5.06 -15.70 -17.92
N MET A 93 -4.32 -14.68 -18.36
CA MET A 93 -3.04 -14.85 -19.01
C MET A 93 -1.94 -14.26 -18.15
N ILE A 94 -0.89 -15.03 -17.91
CA ILE A 94 0.29 -14.61 -17.18
C ILE A 94 1.51 -14.80 -18.07
N GLY A 95 2.22 -13.71 -18.36
CA GLY A 95 3.47 -13.71 -19.10
C GLY A 95 4.64 -13.21 -18.27
N LEU A 96 5.84 -13.23 -18.86
CA LEU A 96 7.07 -12.78 -18.20
C LEU A 96 7.16 -11.26 -18.04
N LYS A 97 6.45 -10.50 -18.86
CA LYS A 97 6.50 -9.03 -18.89
C LYS A 97 5.15 -8.36 -18.65
N SER A 98 4.07 -9.06 -18.95
CA SER A 98 2.70 -8.58 -18.84
C SER A 98 1.76 -9.76 -18.62
N GLY A 99 0.60 -9.48 -18.05
CA GLY A 99 -0.52 -10.40 -17.93
C GLY A 99 -1.81 -9.64 -18.15
N TYR A 100 -2.93 -10.37 -18.05
CA TYR A 100 -4.25 -9.78 -17.89
C TYR A 100 -5.19 -10.80 -17.27
N VAL A 101 -6.25 -10.29 -16.63
CA VAL A 101 -7.42 -11.07 -16.26
C VAL A 101 -8.68 -10.40 -16.75
N GLU A 102 -9.53 -11.15 -17.44
CA GLU A 102 -10.83 -10.65 -17.87
C GLU A 102 -11.80 -10.61 -16.70
N VAL A 103 -12.35 -9.42 -16.42
CA VAL A 103 -13.35 -9.22 -15.37
C VAL A 103 -14.53 -8.44 -15.92
N LYS A 104 -15.71 -9.05 -15.90
CA LYS A 104 -16.96 -8.40 -16.32
C LYS A 104 -17.39 -7.36 -15.29
N ASP A 105 -17.74 -6.17 -15.76
CA ASP A 105 -18.19 -5.04 -14.92
C ASP A 105 -17.24 -4.77 -13.74
N ALA A 106 -15.92 -4.73 -14.03
CA ALA A 106 -14.90 -4.44 -13.05
C ALA A 106 -15.17 -3.12 -12.31
N ASN A 107 -14.85 -3.09 -11.02
CA ASN A 107 -14.97 -1.91 -10.19
C ASN A 107 -13.59 -1.37 -9.81
N LEU A 108 -13.57 -0.18 -9.21
CA LEU A 108 -12.35 0.51 -8.82
C LEU A 108 -11.41 -0.33 -7.93
N LEU A 109 -11.96 -1.09 -6.97
CA LEU A 109 -11.14 -1.89 -6.05
C LEU A 109 -10.53 -3.11 -6.73
N ILE A 110 -11.21 -3.65 -7.75
CA ILE A 110 -10.63 -4.70 -8.59
C ILE A 110 -9.47 -4.10 -9.39
N VAL A 111 -9.71 -2.98 -10.08
CA VAL A 111 -8.71 -2.37 -10.97
C VAL A 111 -7.51 -1.79 -10.22
N LEU A 112 -7.70 -1.17 -9.05
CA LEU A 112 -6.58 -0.64 -8.28
C LEU A 112 -6.00 -1.66 -7.29
N GLY A 113 -6.67 -2.80 -7.10
CA GLY A 113 -6.36 -3.82 -6.10
C GLY A 113 -4.87 -4.17 -5.97
N PRO A 114 -4.16 -4.48 -7.08
CA PRO A 114 -2.74 -4.83 -7.03
C PRO A 114 -1.81 -3.73 -6.51
N TYR A 115 -2.26 -2.47 -6.51
CA TYR A 115 -1.53 -1.32 -5.99
C TYR A 115 -1.92 -0.97 -4.55
N LEU A 116 -3.03 -1.52 -4.06
CA LEU A 116 -3.54 -1.33 -2.69
C LEU A 116 -3.13 -2.48 -1.77
N VAL A 117 -3.03 -3.69 -2.32
CA VAL A 117 -2.81 -4.91 -1.56
C VAL A 117 -1.38 -5.40 -1.79
N PRO A 118 -0.51 -5.38 -0.75
CA PRO A 118 0.84 -5.92 -0.84
C PRO A 118 0.81 -7.45 -0.79
N PHE A 119 0.34 -8.09 -1.87
CA PHE A 119 0.05 -9.52 -1.95
C PHE A 119 1.20 -10.40 -1.43
N TYR A 120 2.44 -10.11 -1.87
CA TYR A 120 3.64 -10.84 -1.46
C TYR A 120 3.91 -10.73 0.04
N THR A 121 3.62 -9.59 0.65
CA THR A 121 3.75 -9.38 2.11
C THR A 121 2.72 -10.21 2.85
N LEU A 122 1.48 -10.29 2.36
CA LEU A 122 0.45 -11.15 2.95
C LEU A 122 0.84 -12.63 2.88
N VAL A 123 1.33 -13.08 1.71
CA VAL A 123 1.84 -14.44 1.52
C VAL A 123 3.00 -14.72 2.48
N TRP A 124 3.94 -13.77 2.63
CA TRP A 124 5.05 -13.91 3.58
C TRP A 124 4.56 -14.04 5.02
N ILE A 125 3.64 -13.17 5.47
CA ILE A 125 3.07 -13.19 6.81
C ILE A 125 2.40 -14.54 7.13
N ILE A 126 1.75 -15.16 6.14
CA ILE A 126 1.05 -16.44 6.32
C ILE A 126 2.03 -17.62 6.27
N ILE A 127 2.90 -17.68 5.27
CA ILE A 127 3.73 -18.86 5.01
C ILE A 127 4.91 -18.95 5.98
N SER A 128 5.56 -17.83 6.29
CA SER A 128 6.81 -17.88 7.05
C SER A 128 6.66 -18.44 8.48
N PRO A 129 5.60 -18.15 9.27
CA PRO A 129 5.40 -18.81 10.56
C PRO A 129 5.13 -20.30 10.42
N LEU A 130 4.38 -20.71 9.39
CA LEU A 130 4.08 -22.13 9.12
C LEU A 130 5.35 -22.92 8.80
N VAL A 131 6.25 -22.35 8.01
CA VAL A 131 7.57 -22.94 7.74
C VAL A 131 8.39 -23.04 9.03
N ASN A 132 8.34 -22.01 9.88
CA ASN A 132 9.10 -22.00 11.13
C ASN A 132 8.61 -23.01 12.16
N LEU A 133 7.36 -23.48 12.09
CA LEU A 133 6.88 -24.60 12.93
C LEU A 133 7.71 -25.87 12.69
N VAL A 134 8.28 -26.03 11.50
CA VAL A 134 9.10 -27.19 11.11
C VAL A 134 10.59 -26.89 11.25
N VAL A 135 11.04 -25.73 10.77
CA VAL A 135 12.47 -25.37 10.76
C VAL A 135 12.97 -25.00 12.16
N GLN A 136 12.10 -24.42 13.01
CA GLN A 136 12.43 -23.96 14.36
C GLN A 136 13.68 -23.07 14.41
N ASN A 137 13.74 -22.08 13.49
CA ASN A 137 14.89 -21.19 13.40
C ASN A 137 14.88 -20.20 14.57
N GLU A 138 15.98 -20.16 15.32
CA GLU A 138 16.16 -19.25 16.46
C GLU A 138 16.15 -17.76 16.03
N SER A 139 16.54 -17.44 14.80
CA SER A 139 16.51 -16.08 14.21
C SER A 139 15.26 -15.80 13.37
N PHE A 140 14.17 -16.55 13.62
CA PHE A 140 12.94 -16.39 12.84
C PHE A 140 12.36 -14.98 12.93
N SER A 141 12.38 -14.36 14.12
CA SER A 141 11.80 -13.04 14.35
C SER A 141 12.45 -11.96 13.46
N GLU A 142 13.78 -11.96 13.36
CA GLU A 142 14.53 -11.04 12.52
C GLU A 142 14.27 -11.34 11.03
N MET A 143 14.33 -12.60 10.61
CA MET A 143 14.06 -12.97 9.22
C MET A 143 12.62 -12.63 8.80
N PHE A 144 11.66 -12.81 9.70
CA PHE A 144 10.26 -12.49 9.51
C PHE A 144 10.09 -10.99 9.24
N LEU A 145 10.66 -10.14 10.10
CA LEU A 145 10.62 -8.69 9.96
C LEU A 145 11.35 -8.21 8.70
N LEU A 146 12.50 -8.80 8.39
CA LEU A 146 13.26 -8.51 7.18
C LEU A 146 12.40 -8.79 5.93
N GLY A 147 11.72 -9.93 5.89
CA GLY A 147 10.87 -10.32 4.77
C GLY A 147 9.62 -9.45 4.64
N ILE A 148 8.99 -9.01 5.73
CA ILE A 148 7.90 -8.02 5.68
C ILE A 148 8.42 -6.71 5.07
N GLY A 149 9.51 -6.17 5.61
CA GLY A 149 10.11 -4.92 5.10
C GLY A 149 10.46 -5.03 3.62
N GLY A 150 11.07 -6.14 3.20
CA GLY A 150 11.49 -6.34 1.83
C GLY A 150 10.36 -6.59 0.84
N THR A 151 9.38 -7.43 1.18
CA THR A 151 8.20 -7.67 0.32
C THR A 151 7.32 -6.43 0.20
N TYR A 152 7.23 -5.61 1.25
CA TYR A 152 6.47 -4.38 1.22
C TYR A 152 7.20 -3.30 0.40
N ALA A 153 8.52 -3.17 0.55
CA ALA A 153 9.32 -2.30 -0.31
C ALA A 153 9.22 -2.71 -1.79
N PHE A 154 9.21 -4.02 -2.08
CA PHE A 154 8.96 -4.55 -3.42
C PHE A 154 7.60 -4.10 -3.97
N HIS A 155 6.54 -4.20 -3.17
CA HIS A 155 5.21 -3.70 -3.53
C HIS A 155 5.24 -2.20 -3.86
N MET A 156 5.84 -1.37 -2.98
CA MET A 156 5.89 0.08 -3.17
C MET A 156 6.65 0.47 -4.44
N ILE A 157 7.77 -0.18 -4.73
CA ILE A 157 8.62 0.17 -5.88
C ILE A 157 7.97 -0.20 -7.19
N PHE A 158 7.36 -1.39 -7.30
CA PHE A 158 6.61 -1.73 -8.51
C PHE A 158 5.35 -0.89 -8.69
N THR A 159 4.67 -0.52 -7.60
CA THR A 159 3.55 0.42 -7.66
C THR A 159 4.00 1.79 -8.20
N ALA A 160 5.10 2.33 -7.66
CA ALA A 160 5.67 3.59 -8.16
C ALA A 160 6.10 3.46 -9.63
N ASP A 161 6.70 2.34 -10.00
CA ASP A 161 7.15 2.08 -11.36
C ASP A 161 5.98 2.08 -12.35
N LYS A 162 4.88 1.39 -12.03
CA LYS A 162 3.70 1.40 -12.88
C LYS A 162 3.04 2.77 -12.98
N ILE A 163 3.03 3.54 -11.90
CA ILE A 163 2.56 4.94 -11.94
C ILE A 163 3.40 5.74 -12.96
N CYS A 164 4.73 5.56 -12.98
CA CYS A 164 5.62 6.19 -13.95
C CYS A 164 5.40 5.68 -15.38
N GLU A 165 5.13 4.38 -15.56
CA GLU A 165 4.80 3.77 -16.85
C GLU A 165 3.39 4.09 -17.35
N ALA A 166 2.60 4.86 -16.59
CA ALA A 166 1.28 5.32 -16.99
C ALA A 166 0.30 4.18 -17.33
N GLN A 167 0.33 3.08 -16.56
CA GLN A 167 -0.59 1.94 -16.74
C GLN A 167 -2.07 2.40 -16.81
N PRO A 168 -2.88 1.76 -17.67
CA PRO A 168 -4.27 2.18 -17.92
C PRO A 168 -5.17 2.08 -16.68
N ASP A 169 -4.84 1.23 -15.71
CA ASP A 169 -5.59 1.05 -14.47
C ASP A 169 -5.78 2.36 -13.69
N PHE A 170 -4.76 3.21 -13.66
CA PHE A 170 -4.83 4.49 -12.96
C PHE A 170 -5.85 5.44 -13.58
N ASP A 171 -6.17 5.27 -14.86
CA ASP A 171 -7.08 6.13 -15.59
C ASP A 171 -8.55 5.69 -15.46
N PHE A 172 -8.83 4.51 -14.88
CA PHE A 172 -10.18 3.96 -14.71
C PHE A 172 -11.17 4.97 -14.10
N ASP A 173 -10.76 5.65 -13.03
CA ASP A 173 -11.53 6.73 -12.40
C ASP A 173 -10.81 8.09 -12.38
N GLY A 174 -9.75 8.21 -13.17
CA GLY A 174 -8.93 9.40 -13.31
C GLY A 174 -7.69 9.36 -12.42
N ARG A 175 -6.54 9.56 -13.05
CA ARG A 175 -5.20 9.38 -12.49
C ARG A 175 -4.97 9.99 -11.10
N VAL A 176 -5.30 11.27 -10.92
CA VAL A 176 -5.09 11.97 -9.64
C VAL A 176 -5.87 11.30 -8.50
N PHE A 177 -7.11 10.88 -8.77
CA PHE A 177 -7.93 10.23 -7.77
C PHE A 177 -7.36 8.85 -7.40
N SER A 178 -6.99 8.05 -8.40
CA SER A 178 -6.39 6.74 -8.19
C SER A 178 -5.08 6.81 -7.40
N ILE A 179 -4.18 7.74 -7.75
CA ILE A 179 -2.90 7.92 -7.06
C ILE A 179 -3.11 8.32 -5.60
N LEU A 180 -4.03 9.24 -5.31
CA LEU A 180 -4.31 9.66 -3.93
C LEU A 180 -4.91 8.52 -3.10
N MET A 181 -5.80 7.71 -3.69
CA MET A 181 -6.33 6.52 -3.03
C MET A 181 -5.25 5.49 -2.73
N ILE A 182 -4.36 5.22 -3.69
CA ILE A 182 -3.22 4.31 -3.52
C ILE A 182 -2.27 4.82 -2.43
N LEU A 183 -1.94 6.12 -2.46
CA LEU A 183 -1.10 6.74 -1.45
C LEU A 183 -1.71 6.62 -0.05
N ALA A 184 -2.99 6.97 0.10
CA ALA A 184 -3.68 6.89 1.38
C ALA A 184 -3.73 5.44 1.92
N ALA A 185 -4.05 4.46 1.07
CA ALA A 185 -4.13 3.05 1.47
C ALA A 185 -2.76 2.49 1.92
N ASN A 186 -1.69 2.81 1.18
CA ASN A 186 -0.35 2.35 1.52
C ASN A 186 0.19 3.04 2.78
N LEU A 187 -0.09 4.33 2.98
CA LEU A 187 0.29 5.03 4.21
C LEU A 187 -0.48 4.53 5.43
N LEU A 188 -1.78 4.24 5.29
CA LEU A 188 -2.56 3.59 6.33
C LEU A 188 -1.96 2.23 6.69
N THR A 189 -1.61 1.43 5.69
CA THR A 189 -0.99 0.11 5.90
C THR A 189 0.31 0.22 6.69
N ILE A 190 1.23 1.11 6.28
CA ILE A 190 2.48 1.35 7.02
C ILE A 190 2.17 1.81 8.45
N TYR A 191 1.22 2.74 8.62
CA TYR A 191 0.91 3.30 9.93
C TYR A 191 0.39 2.23 10.90
N PHE A 192 -0.56 1.41 10.45
CA PHE A 192 -1.08 0.32 11.27
C PHE A 192 -0.02 -0.75 11.56
N CYS A 193 0.85 -1.06 10.61
CA CYS A 193 1.99 -1.95 10.85
C CYS A 193 2.93 -1.37 11.92
N MET A 194 3.30 -0.09 11.83
CA MET A 194 4.15 0.57 12.83
C MET A 194 3.49 0.58 14.21
N ALA A 195 2.21 0.92 14.28
CA ALA A 195 1.46 0.89 15.53
C ALA A 195 1.40 -0.51 16.14
N LEU A 196 1.23 -1.55 15.31
CA LEU A 196 1.26 -2.93 15.76
C LEU A 196 2.64 -3.31 16.33
N PHE A 197 3.73 -2.97 15.63
CA PHE A 197 5.10 -3.28 16.08
C PHE A 197 5.50 -2.53 17.35
N LEU A 198 4.97 -1.34 17.57
CA LEU A 198 5.23 -0.53 18.77
C LEU A 198 4.29 -0.86 19.93
N GLY A 199 3.29 -1.75 19.75
CA GLY A 199 2.29 -2.05 20.77
C GLY A 199 1.24 -0.95 20.96
N GLU A 200 1.11 -0.03 20.00
CA GLU A 200 0.27 1.18 20.05
C GLU A 200 -1.06 1.01 19.29
N ILE A 201 -1.45 -0.21 18.94
CA ILE A 201 -2.63 -0.48 18.10
C ILE A 201 -3.94 0.03 18.72
N THR A 202 -4.03 0.09 20.05
CA THR A 202 -5.20 0.64 20.76
C THR A 202 -5.31 2.16 20.64
N HIS A 203 -4.18 2.85 20.47
CA HIS A 203 -4.11 4.31 20.41
C HIS A 203 -4.06 4.85 18.98
N CYS A 204 -3.81 3.99 17.98
CA CYS A 204 -3.57 4.43 16.61
C CYS A 204 -4.81 5.05 15.93
N ILE A 205 -6.00 4.50 16.14
CA ILE A 205 -7.24 5.06 15.56
C ILE A 205 -7.56 6.44 16.17
N PRO A 206 -7.59 6.62 17.51
CA PRO A 206 -7.76 7.95 18.10
C PRO A 206 -6.70 8.97 17.64
N GLN A 207 -5.44 8.55 17.52
CA GLN A 207 -4.34 9.41 17.08
C GLN A 207 -4.52 9.84 15.62
N LEU A 208 -4.83 8.90 14.72
CA LEU A 208 -5.12 9.20 13.32
C LEU A 208 -6.32 10.16 13.19
N PHE A 209 -7.38 9.93 13.96
CA PHE A 209 -8.55 10.80 13.96
C PHE A 209 -8.22 12.21 14.47
N SER A 210 -7.39 12.32 15.52
CA SER A 210 -6.90 13.60 16.03
C SER A 210 -6.05 14.35 14.99
N ALA A 211 -5.15 13.63 14.29
CA ALA A 211 -4.35 14.19 13.20
C ALA A 211 -5.22 14.67 12.03
N PHE A 212 -6.25 13.91 11.67
CA PHE A 212 -7.22 14.32 10.66
C PHE A 212 -7.99 15.58 11.10
N LYS A 213 -8.46 15.63 12.35
CA LYS A 213 -9.20 16.77 12.89
C LYS A 213 -8.35 18.04 12.97
N SER A 214 -7.05 17.93 13.25
CA SER A 214 -6.15 19.09 13.31
C SER A 214 -6.03 19.79 11.96
N GLN A 215 -6.05 19.04 10.85
CA GLN A 215 -6.05 19.59 9.50
C GLN A 215 -7.32 20.41 9.23
N TRP A 216 -8.47 19.94 9.70
CA TRP A 216 -9.72 20.70 9.61
C TRP A 216 -9.65 22.02 10.40
N GLY A 217 -9.07 21.98 11.61
CA GLY A 217 -8.84 23.18 12.41
C GLY A 217 -7.95 24.21 11.70
N LEU A 218 -6.88 23.77 11.04
CA LEU A 218 -6.02 24.63 10.23
C LEU A 218 -6.78 25.25 9.04
N CYS A 219 -7.62 24.48 8.36
CA CYS A 219 -8.45 25.01 7.27
C CYS A 219 -9.41 26.11 7.75
N MET A 220 -10.05 25.92 8.90
CA MET A 220 -10.94 26.94 9.48
C MET A 220 -10.18 28.20 9.91
N MET A 221 -9.01 28.05 10.53
CA MET A 221 -8.17 29.19 10.91
C MET A 221 -7.72 30.01 9.70
N VAL A 222 -7.33 29.35 8.61
CA VAL A 222 -6.98 30.02 7.35
C VAL A 222 -8.20 30.75 6.78
N TYR A 223 -9.38 30.14 6.79
CA TYR A 223 -10.60 30.80 6.34
C TYR A 223 -10.89 32.08 7.15
N GLU A 224 -10.78 32.01 8.48
CA GLU A 224 -10.99 33.17 9.37
C GLU A 224 -9.97 34.30 9.15
N LEU A 225 -8.74 34.00 8.72
CA LEU A 225 -7.74 35.03 8.39
C LEU A 225 -8.06 35.82 7.11
N PHE A 226 -8.91 35.27 6.23
CA PHE A 226 -9.25 35.86 4.93
C PHE A 226 -10.74 36.24 4.80
N ALA A 227 -11.56 36.01 5.82
CA ALA A 227 -12.98 36.38 5.90
C ALA A 227 -13.18 37.71 6.63
#